data_AF-A0A167A6Z0-F1
#
_entry.id   AF-A0A167A6Z0-F1
#
_cell.length_a   1.000
_cell.length_b   1.000
_cell.length_c   1.000
_cell.angle_alpha   90.00
_cell.angle_beta   90.00
_cell.angle_gamma   90.00
#
_symmetry.space_group_name_H-M   'P 1'
#
loop_
_entity.id
_entity.type
_entity.pdbx_description
1 polymer ?
#
loop_
_entity_poly.entity_id
_entity_poly.type
_entity_poly.pdbx_seq_one_letter_code
_entity_poly.pdbx_strand_id
1 'polypeptide(L)'
;RRSLHFILGERERELDINTLQPDIPPDRSSTKSAPADANNLPSSNHCWLFSQRQTHNIQSNMIAQRVGVSALRRAAGKPSVFFNSQVPKIVAASNMSTTQIRPVATSKLTPDDGLELLAKQRLNRPVSPHLTIYKLEQTWFGASIWTRITGGGLSAAFYVYFGTYLIAPLLGWHVETQSLVAAFGALPLAAKGGLKFLVAWPFTFHFFNGIRHLTYDLAMGFTKPQIVKWGWIIWSTSLVSAAGLAFAW
;
A
#
# COMPACT_ATOMS: atom_id res chain seq x y z
N ARG A 1 -41.30 26.33 -13.69
CA ARG A 1 -41.35 27.75 -13.26
C ARG A 1 -41.32 27.83 -11.74
N ARG A 2 -40.14 28.04 -11.16
CA ARG A 2 -39.91 28.71 -9.86
C ARG A 2 -38.41 29.00 -9.81
N SER A 3 -38.06 30.20 -10.30
CA SER A 3 -36.74 30.81 -10.16
C SER A 3 -36.56 31.24 -8.70
N LEU A 4 -35.39 30.97 -8.15
CA LEU A 4 -34.84 31.71 -7.02
C LEU A 4 -33.43 32.13 -7.42
N HIS A 5 -33.29 33.43 -7.68
CA HIS A 5 -32.03 34.14 -7.83
C HIS A 5 -31.28 34.09 -6.49
N PHE A 6 -30.00 33.72 -6.52
CA PHE A 6 -29.04 34.08 -5.49
C PHE A 6 -27.80 34.63 -6.18
N ILE A 7 -27.40 35.84 -5.80
CA ILE A 7 -26.44 36.71 -6.47
C ILE A 7 -25.24 36.92 -5.55
N LEU A 8 -24.06 36.77 -6.18
CA LEU A 8 -22.72 37.31 -5.89
C LEU A 8 -21.84 36.71 -4.78
N GLY A 9 -20.61 36.37 -5.21
CA GLY A 9 -19.46 36.13 -4.35
C GLY A 9 -18.20 35.66 -5.10
N GLU A 10 -17.91 36.20 -6.29
CA GLU A 10 -16.65 35.98 -7.02
C GLU A 10 -15.49 36.60 -6.21
N ARG A 11 -14.48 35.81 -5.84
CA ARG A 11 -13.21 36.32 -5.33
C ARG A 11 -12.07 35.51 -5.94
N GLU A 12 -11.53 36.04 -7.02
CA GLU A 12 -10.31 35.57 -7.67
C GLU A 12 -9.14 35.66 -6.69
N ARG A 13 -8.35 34.59 -6.61
CA ARG A 13 -6.98 34.62 -6.08
C ARG A 13 -6.06 33.97 -7.10
N GLU A 14 -5.55 34.85 -7.93
CA GLU A 14 -4.34 34.71 -8.73
C GLU A 14 -3.16 34.45 -7.78
N LEU A 15 -2.44 33.34 -7.99
CA LEU A 15 -1.21 33.02 -7.28
C LEU A 15 -0.12 32.73 -8.32
N ASP A 16 0.89 33.59 -8.25
CA ASP A 16 2.07 33.72 -9.10
C ASP A 16 2.81 32.39 -9.38
N ILE A 17 3.19 32.21 -10.64
CA ILE A 17 3.80 31.01 -11.22
C ILE A 17 5.35 31.07 -11.21
N ASN A 18 5.97 32.06 -10.54
CA ASN A 18 7.39 32.40 -10.76
C ASN A 18 8.39 32.03 -9.65
N THR A 19 8.13 31.02 -8.82
CA THR A 19 9.12 30.56 -7.82
C THR A 19 9.23 29.04 -7.74
N LEU A 20 9.72 28.39 -8.80
CA LEU A 20 10.25 27.02 -8.73
C LEU A 20 11.37 26.83 -9.77
N GLN A 21 12.58 27.30 -9.47
CA GLN A 21 13.81 26.88 -10.16
C GLN A 21 14.52 25.84 -9.25
N PRO A 22 14.82 24.62 -9.72
CA PRO A 22 15.60 23.65 -8.94
C PRO A 22 17.11 23.90 -9.10
N ASP A 23 17.82 24.00 -7.97
CA ASP A 23 19.29 24.06 -7.89
C ASP A 23 19.92 22.73 -8.36
N ILE A 24 20.86 22.82 -9.31
CA ILE A 24 21.64 21.68 -9.83
C ILE A 24 23.03 21.70 -9.15
N PRO A 25 23.45 20.66 -8.41
CA PRO A 25 24.81 20.57 -7.88
C PRO A 25 25.82 20.11 -8.96
N PRO A 26 27.09 20.51 -8.86
CA PRO A 26 28.08 20.29 -9.91
C PRO A 26 28.59 18.84 -10.01
N ASP A 27 28.87 18.45 -11.25
CA ASP A 27 29.53 17.21 -11.70
C ASP A 27 30.89 17.00 -11.00
N ARG A 28 31.04 15.83 -10.34
CA ARG A 28 32.34 15.35 -9.87
C ARG A 28 32.84 14.25 -10.80
N SER A 29 33.76 14.67 -11.66
CA SER A 29 34.65 13.82 -12.44
C SER A 29 35.71 13.12 -11.58
N SER A 30 36.11 11.93 -12.06
CA SER A 30 37.36 11.20 -11.80
C SER A 30 37.55 10.56 -10.41
N THR A 31 37.65 9.22 -10.36
CA THR A 31 38.92 8.50 -10.09
C THR A 31 38.79 6.96 -10.27
N LYS A 32 39.70 6.43 -11.10
CA LYS A 32 40.48 5.17 -11.02
C LYS A 32 39.85 3.81 -10.67
N SER A 33 40.16 2.88 -11.57
CA SER A 33 40.07 1.41 -11.54
C SER A 33 41.10 0.71 -10.63
N ALA A 34 40.68 -0.37 -9.95
CA ALA A 34 41.36 -1.69 -9.72
C ALA A 34 40.98 -2.30 -8.34
N PRO A 35 41.27 -3.59 -8.07
CA PRO A 35 40.58 -4.81 -8.51
C PRO A 35 39.77 -5.48 -7.38
N ALA A 36 39.09 -6.58 -7.72
CA ALA A 36 38.22 -7.35 -6.83
C ALA A 36 38.97 -8.02 -5.68
N ASP A 37 38.50 -7.80 -4.46
CA ASP A 37 38.71 -8.70 -3.32
C ASP A 37 37.34 -9.15 -2.79
N ALA A 38 37.12 -10.46 -2.87
CA ALA A 38 36.01 -11.13 -2.20
C ALA A 38 36.34 -11.23 -0.71
N ASN A 39 35.32 -11.06 0.15
CA ASN A 39 35.36 -11.11 1.61
C ASN A 39 35.48 -9.75 2.31
N ASN A 40 34.52 -8.86 2.07
CA ASN A 40 34.05 -7.96 3.12
C ASN A 40 32.61 -7.51 2.82
N LEU A 41 31.68 -7.85 3.71
CA LEU A 41 30.28 -7.41 3.67
C LEU A 41 30.17 -6.01 4.27
N PRO A 42 29.60 -5.02 3.55
CA PRO A 42 28.99 -3.86 4.19
C PRO A 42 27.48 -3.86 3.98
N SER A 43 26.77 -3.56 5.07
CA SER A 43 25.34 -3.26 5.09
C SER A 43 25.00 -2.14 4.10
N SER A 44 24.32 -2.46 3.00
CA SER A 44 23.83 -1.47 2.05
C SER A 44 22.36 -1.15 2.30
N ASN A 45 22.13 0.08 2.78
CA ASN A 45 20.85 0.78 2.70
C ASN A 45 20.50 0.96 1.21
N HIS A 46 19.58 0.15 0.69
CA HIS A 46 19.10 0.30 -0.68
C HIS A 46 18.04 1.39 -0.77
N CYS A 47 18.47 2.54 -1.30
CA CYS A 47 17.64 3.60 -1.83
C CYS A 47 16.86 3.09 -3.04
N TRP A 48 15.54 2.93 -2.92
CA TRP A 48 14.65 2.64 -4.04
C TRP A 48 14.26 3.95 -4.74
N LEU A 49 15.03 4.34 -5.77
CA LEU A 49 14.63 5.38 -6.71
C LEU A 49 13.55 4.83 -7.65
N PHE A 50 12.31 5.22 -7.38
CA PHE A 50 11.12 4.91 -8.16
C PHE A 50 11.12 5.77 -9.44
N SER A 51 11.71 5.26 -10.52
CA SER A 51 11.60 5.89 -11.85
C SER A 51 10.21 5.62 -12.42
N GLN A 52 9.25 6.53 -12.24
CA GLN A 52 8.00 6.51 -12.98
C GLN A 52 8.27 6.72 -14.48
N ARG A 53 8.12 5.66 -15.26
CA ARG A 53 8.13 5.73 -16.72
C ARG A 53 6.76 6.19 -17.20
N GLN A 54 6.69 7.45 -17.59
CA GLN A 54 5.56 8.06 -18.28
C GLN A 54 5.41 7.41 -19.66
N THR A 55 4.29 6.73 -19.92
CA THR A 55 4.01 6.12 -21.23
C THR A 55 3.44 7.18 -22.17
N HIS A 56 4.28 7.73 -23.05
CA HIS A 56 3.78 8.50 -24.18
C HIS A 56 3.33 7.55 -25.30
N ASN A 57 2.12 7.80 -25.78
CA ASN A 57 1.47 7.14 -26.90
C ASN A 57 2.24 7.48 -28.19
N ILE A 58 2.94 6.50 -28.78
CA ILE A 58 3.67 6.70 -30.05
C ILE A 58 2.84 6.08 -31.17
N GLN A 59 2.15 6.93 -31.94
CA GLN A 59 1.73 6.59 -33.29
C GLN A 59 2.98 6.40 -34.15
N SER A 60 3.19 5.17 -34.61
CA SER A 60 4.29 4.81 -35.51
C SER A 60 3.95 5.22 -36.96
N ASN A 61 4.42 6.40 -37.37
CA ASN A 61 4.62 6.73 -38.78
C ASN A 61 5.86 6.00 -39.30
N MET A 62 5.70 5.08 -40.24
CA MET A 62 6.83 4.48 -40.95
C MET A 62 7.40 5.49 -41.97
N ILE A 63 8.51 6.15 -41.62
CA ILE A 63 9.32 6.91 -42.58
C ILE A 63 10.37 5.98 -43.16
N ALA A 64 10.22 5.71 -44.45
CA ALA A 64 11.13 4.90 -45.26
C ALA A 64 12.51 5.56 -45.36
N GLN A 65 13.54 4.93 -44.78
CA GLN A 65 14.93 5.28 -45.07
C GLN A 65 15.41 4.52 -46.31
N ARG A 66 15.19 5.10 -47.49
CA ARG A 66 15.89 4.77 -48.73
C ARG A 66 16.76 5.94 -49.15
N VAL A 67 17.98 6.06 -48.63
CA VAL A 67 19.00 6.90 -49.27
C VAL A 67 20.40 6.40 -48.92
N GLY A 68 21.23 6.13 -49.93
CA GLY A 68 22.67 6.33 -49.79
C GLY A 68 23.60 5.12 -49.78
N VAL A 69 23.51 4.21 -50.76
CA VAL A 69 24.66 3.33 -51.09
C VAL A 69 24.98 3.40 -52.58
N SER A 70 25.35 4.59 -53.04
CA SER A 70 25.88 4.83 -54.40
C SER A 70 27.32 5.35 -54.39
N ALA A 71 28.00 5.33 -53.24
CA ALA A 71 29.36 5.87 -53.09
C ALA A 71 30.48 4.80 -53.08
N LEU A 72 30.17 3.50 -53.23
CA LEU A 72 31.21 2.45 -53.21
C LEU A 72 31.85 2.16 -54.59
N ARG A 73 31.53 2.91 -55.64
CA ARG A 73 32.14 2.73 -56.97
C ARG A 73 33.01 3.93 -57.36
N ARG A 74 33.99 4.28 -56.51
CA ARG A 74 35.10 5.16 -56.91
C ARG A 74 36.39 4.95 -56.13
N ALA A 75 36.68 3.70 -55.77
CA ALA A 75 37.99 3.29 -55.26
C ALA A 75 38.57 2.18 -56.15
N ALA A 76 38.70 2.48 -57.44
CA ALA A 76 39.49 1.70 -58.39
C ALA A 76 40.44 2.68 -59.09
N GLY A 77 41.59 2.92 -58.48
CA GLY A 77 42.62 3.82 -59.00
C GLY A 77 43.94 3.64 -58.27
N LYS A 78 44.74 2.67 -58.73
CA LYS A 78 46.20 2.47 -58.61
C LYS A 78 46.86 2.51 -57.20
N PRO A 79 47.66 1.50 -56.81
CA PRO A 79 48.43 1.54 -55.56
C PRO A 79 49.73 2.32 -55.80
N SER A 80 49.87 3.50 -55.21
CA SER A 80 51.20 4.09 -54.99
C SER A 80 51.74 3.58 -53.66
N VAL A 81 52.77 2.74 -53.77
CA VAL A 81 53.57 2.20 -52.68
C VAL A 81 54.36 3.33 -52.05
N PHE A 82 53.81 4.02 -51.04
CA PHE A 82 54.64 4.71 -50.05
C PHE A 82 53.97 4.64 -48.67
N PHE A 83 54.56 3.75 -47.89
CA PHE A 83 54.34 3.52 -46.48
C PHE A 83 54.78 4.78 -45.72
N ASN A 84 53.84 5.51 -45.12
CA ASN A 84 54.16 6.29 -43.93
C ASN A 84 53.12 6.01 -42.85
N SER A 85 53.62 5.43 -41.78
CA SER A 85 52.90 4.73 -40.71
C SER A 85 52.42 5.70 -39.63
N GLN A 86 51.49 6.59 -39.96
CA GLN A 86 50.80 7.42 -38.95
C GLN A 86 49.32 7.56 -39.27
N VAL A 87 48.58 6.46 -39.11
CA VAL A 87 47.11 6.54 -39.07
C VAL A 87 46.71 7.03 -37.67
N PRO A 88 45.97 8.15 -37.54
CA PRO A 88 45.48 8.61 -36.25
C PRO A 88 44.62 7.50 -35.63
N LYS A 89 44.95 7.08 -34.41
CA LYS A 89 44.17 6.12 -33.59
C LYS A 89 42.69 6.52 -33.41
N ILE A 90 42.33 7.73 -33.82
CA ILE A 90 41.01 8.35 -33.75
C ILE A 90 40.06 7.79 -34.83
N VAL A 91 40.56 7.40 -36.00
CA VAL A 91 39.71 6.85 -37.09
C VAL A 91 39.36 5.37 -36.86
N ALA A 92 40.17 4.65 -36.08
CA ALA A 92 39.85 3.28 -35.66
C ALA A 92 38.73 3.22 -34.60
N ALA A 93 38.47 4.32 -33.90
CA ALA A 93 37.45 4.39 -32.84
C ALA A 93 36.06 4.84 -33.33
N SER A 94 35.97 5.49 -34.49
CA SER A 94 34.70 6.06 -34.99
C SER A 94 33.70 5.03 -35.54
N ASN A 95 34.11 3.77 -35.71
CA ASN A 95 33.27 2.68 -36.20
C ASN A 95 32.78 1.71 -35.11
N MET A 96 33.09 1.95 -33.84
CA MET A 96 32.59 1.11 -32.74
C MET A 96 31.16 1.54 -32.36
N SER A 97 30.20 1.15 -33.20
CA SER A 97 28.79 1.10 -32.82
C SER A 97 28.62 0.11 -31.67
N THR A 98 28.68 0.61 -30.44
CA THR A 98 28.53 -0.14 -29.19
C THR A 98 27.06 -0.49 -28.92
N THR A 99 26.31 -0.87 -29.94
CA THR A 99 25.00 -1.51 -29.76
C THR A 99 25.25 -2.95 -29.35
N GLN A 100 25.53 -3.15 -28.06
CA GLN A 100 25.68 -4.46 -27.45
C GLN A 100 24.33 -5.17 -27.49
N ILE A 101 24.05 -5.90 -28.56
CA ILE A 101 22.89 -6.79 -28.63
C ILE A 101 23.19 -7.93 -27.66
N ARG A 102 22.54 -7.94 -26.49
CA ARG A 102 22.53 -9.10 -25.60
C ARG A 102 21.53 -10.10 -26.17
N PRO A 103 21.96 -11.24 -26.76
CA PRO A 103 21.02 -12.30 -27.09
C PRO A 103 20.42 -12.83 -25.79
N VAL A 104 19.13 -12.59 -25.58
CA VAL A 104 18.41 -13.21 -24.46
C VAL A 104 18.10 -14.63 -24.87
N ALA A 105 18.81 -15.60 -24.28
CA ALA A 105 18.52 -17.01 -24.49
C ALA A 105 17.18 -17.35 -23.86
N THR A 106 16.20 -17.73 -24.68
CA THR A 106 14.90 -18.22 -24.20
C THR A 106 14.91 -19.73 -24.17
N SER A 107 14.72 -20.34 -23.01
CA SER A 107 14.47 -21.78 -22.88
C SER A 107 13.02 -22.10 -23.21
N LYS A 108 12.76 -23.19 -23.95
CA LYS A 108 11.41 -23.73 -24.04
C LYS A 108 11.06 -24.36 -22.70
N LEU A 109 10.03 -23.84 -22.06
CA LEU A 109 9.51 -24.36 -20.79
C LEU A 109 8.17 -25.05 -21.07
N THR A 110 7.89 -26.14 -20.36
CA THR A 110 6.52 -26.63 -20.29
C THR A 110 5.68 -25.64 -19.48
N PRO A 111 4.35 -25.60 -19.67
CA PRO A 111 3.48 -24.73 -18.89
C PRO A 111 3.67 -24.89 -17.37
N ASP A 112 3.88 -26.13 -16.90
CA ASP A 112 4.07 -26.46 -15.49
C ASP A 112 5.39 -25.89 -14.93
N ASP A 113 6.48 -26.02 -15.68
CA ASP A 113 7.77 -25.42 -15.30
C ASP A 113 7.67 -23.89 -15.20
N GLY A 114 6.91 -23.27 -16.11
CA GLY A 114 6.61 -21.84 -16.08
C GLY A 114 5.87 -21.43 -14.81
N LEU A 115 4.87 -22.21 -14.39
CA LEU A 115 4.12 -21.94 -13.15
C LEU A 115 5.01 -22.07 -11.91
N GLU A 116 5.88 -23.09 -11.88
CA GLU A 116 6.83 -23.29 -10.78
C GLU A 116 7.80 -22.12 -10.66
N LEU A 117 8.36 -21.65 -11.78
CA LEU A 117 9.24 -20.50 -11.81
C LEU A 117 8.53 -19.22 -11.35
N LEU A 118 7.30 -19.00 -11.81
CA LEU A 118 6.49 -17.86 -11.35
C LEU A 118 6.17 -17.95 -9.85
N ALA A 119 5.91 -19.15 -9.32
CA ALA A 119 5.72 -19.36 -7.88
C ALA A 119 6.99 -19.06 -7.09
N LYS A 120 8.15 -19.57 -7.53
CA LYS A 120 9.47 -19.25 -6.96
C LYS A 120 9.75 -17.76 -6.98
N GLN A 121 9.43 -17.07 -8.08
CA GLN A 121 9.58 -15.62 -8.18
C GLN A 121 8.64 -14.85 -7.25
N ARG A 122 7.40 -15.32 -7.03
CA ARG A 122 6.44 -14.67 -6.13
C ARG A 122 6.90 -14.71 -4.67
N LEU A 123 7.60 -15.76 -4.25
CA LEU A 123 8.17 -15.87 -2.90
C LEU A 123 9.27 -14.83 -2.63
N ASN A 124 10.02 -14.43 -3.67
CA ASN A 124 11.10 -13.45 -3.55
C ASN A 124 10.64 -11.99 -3.66
N ARG A 125 9.36 -11.73 -3.94
CA ARG A 125 8.83 -10.37 -4.02
C ARG A 125 8.52 -9.89 -2.60
N PRO A 126 9.11 -8.78 -2.13
CA PRO A 126 8.77 -8.24 -0.83
C PRO A 126 7.31 -7.75 -0.82
N VAL A 127 6.62 -7.97 0.30
CA VAL A 127 5.29 -7.40 0.54
C VAL A 127 5.49 -5.92 0.87
N SER A 128 4.84 -5.02 0.14
CA SER A 128 4.91 -3.59 0.46
C SER A 128 4.32 -3.32 1.84
N PRO A 129 4.88 -2.38 2.62
CA PRO A 129 4.30 -2.03 3.91
C PRO A 129 2.86 -1.55 3.72
N HIS A 130 1.95 -2.02 4.58
CA HIS A 130 0.52 -1.67 4.51
C HIS A 130 0.07 -1.00 5.81
N LEU A 131 -0.29 -1.77 6.84
CA LEU A 131 -0.86 -1.25 8.08
C LEU A 131 0.09 -0.31 8.83
N THR A 132 1.40 -0.50 8.66
CA THR A 132 2.44 0.30 9.30
C THR A 132 2.58 1.71 8.71
N ILE A 133 2.11 1.95 7.49
CA ILE A 133 2.23 3.24 6.80
C ILE A 133 0.89 3.89 6.44
N TYR A 134 -0.23 3.19 6.64
CA TYR A 134 -1.55 3.74 6.39
C TYR A 134 -1.91 4.81 7.43
N LYS A 135 -2.54 5.90 6.97
CA LYS A 135 -3.10 6.93 7.86
C LYS A 135 -4.19 6.34 8.75
N LEU A 136 -4.13 6.63 10.05
CA LEU A 136 -5.11 6.16 11.05
C LEU A 136 -6.48 6.84 10.92
N GLU A 137 -6.57 8.01 10.29
CA GLU A 137 -7.82 8.72 10.02
C GLU A 137 -8.74 7.98 9.04
N GLN A 138 -8.22 6.97 8.35
CA GLN A 138 -8.96 6.22 7.35
C GLN A 138 -9.99 5.28 7.98
N THR A 139 -11.06 5.00 7.24
CA THR A 139 -12.22 4.21 7.68
C THR A 139 -11.91 2.83 8.27
N TRP A 140 -10.76 2.24 7.96
CA TRP A 140 -10.35 0.93 8.46
C TRP A 140 -10.06 0.92 9.97
N PHE A 141 -9.42 1.98 10.51
CA PHE A 141 -9.05 2.09 11.93
C PHE A 141 -10.14 2.74 12.79
N GLY A 142 -11.23 3.21 12.15
CA GLY A 142 -12.45 3.60 12.82
C GLY A 142 -13.35 2.39 13.10
N ALA A 143 -14.64 2.53 12.80
CA ALA A 143 -15.63 1.51 13.17
C ALA A 143 -15.40 0.11 12.56
N SER A 144 -14.61 -0.01 11.48
CA SER A 144 -14.35 -1.30 10.83
C SER A 144 -13.52 -2.26 11.69
N ILE A 145 -12.39 -1.83 12.27
CA ILE A 145 -11.60 -2.74 13.14
C ILE A 145 -12.34 -3.01 14.44
N TRP A 146 -12.98 -1.99 15.01
CA TRP A 146 -13.71 -2.11 16.27
C TRP A 146 -14.88 -3.08 16.17
N THR A 147 -15.60 -3.16 15.04
CA THR A 147 -16.66 -4.17 14.89
C THR A 147 -16.14 -5.60 14.95
N ARG A 148 -14.91 -5.83 14.49
CA ARG A 148 -14.26 -7.15 14.55
C ARG A 148 -13.79 -7.45 15.95
N ILE A 149 -13.18 -6.48 16.63
CA ILE A 149 -12.71 -6.62 18.01
C ILE A 149 -13.90 -6.84 18.95
N THR A 150 -14.95 -6.03 18.87
CA THR A 150 -16.12 -6.18 19.74
C THR A 150 -16.89 -7.46 19.44
N GLY A 151 -17.08 -7.81 18.16
CA GLY A 151 -17.74 -9.06 17.76
C GLY A 151 -16.95 -10.28 18.22
N GLY A 152 -15.66 -10.35 17.89
CA GLY A 152 -14.77 -11.43 18.31
C GLY A 152 -14.64 -11.53 19.83
N GLY A 153 -14.56 -10.40 20.54
CA GLY A 153 -14.50 -10.35 22.00
C GLY A 153 -15.77 -10.88 22.66
N LEU A 154 -16.96 -10.49 22.16
CA LEU A 154 -18.24 -11.01 22.66
C LEU A 154 -18.38 -12.50 22.36
N SER A 155 -18.06 -12.94 21.15
CA SER A 155 -18.09 -14.37 20.80
C SER A 155 -17.14 -15.17 21.68
N ALA A 156 -15.89 -14.70 21.86
CA ALA A 156 -14.93 -15.36 22.73
C ALA A 156 -15.42 -15.46 24.18
N ALA A 157 -16.01 -14.38 24.72
CA ALA A 157 -16.59 -14.39 26.06
C ALA A 157 -17.70 -15.44 26.19
N PHE A 158 -18.60 -15.55 25.21
CA PHE A 158 -19.63 -16.59 25.20
C PHE A 158 -19.03 -17.99 25.12
N TYR A 159 -18.09 -18.24 24.22
CA TYR A 159 -17.47 -19.56 24.08
C TYR A 159 -16.73 -19.98 25.35
N VAL A 160 -15.98 -19.07 25.96
CA VAL A 160 -15.30 -19.34 27.24
C VAL A 160 -16.31 -19.63 28.34
N TYR A 161 -17.38 -18.85 28.45
CA TYR A 161 -18.40 -19.06 29.47
C TYR A 161 -19.11 -20.40 29.31
N PHE A 162 -19.66 -20.68 28.12
CA PHE A 162 -20.39 -21.94 27.88
C PHE A 162 -19.48 -23.17 27.91
N GLY A 163 -18.23 -23.05 27.42
CA GLY A 163 -17.23 -24.10 27.54
C GLY A 163 -16.87 -24.39 29.00
N THR A 164 -16.68 -23.35 29.81
CA THR A 164 -16.43 -23.49 31.25
C THR A 164 -17.64 -24.10 31.95
N TYR A 165 -18.86 -23.65 31.64
CA TYR A 165 -20.10 -24.18 32.20
C TYR A 165 -20.25 -25.69 31.93
N LEU A 166 -19.87 -26.15 30.74
CA LEU A 166 -19.91 -27.57 30.37
C LEU A 166 -18.88 -28.41 31.14
N ILE A 167 -17.66 -27.89 31.35
CA ILE A 167 -16.56 -28.61 32.00
C ILE A 167 -16.67 -28.54 33.54
N ALA A 168 -17.33 -27.52 34.07
CA ALA A 168 -17.38 -27.23 35.50
C ALA A 168 -17.79 -28.41 36.41
N PRO A 169 -18.81 -29.24 36.08
CA PRO A 169 -19.17 -30.40 36.91
C PRO A 169 -18.06 -31.46 37.02
N LEU A 170 -17.21 -31.59 36.00
CA LEU A 170 -16.08 -32.54 36.00
C LEU A 170 -14.94 -32.08 36.91
N LEU A 171 -14.80 -30.77 37.11
CA LEU A 171 -13.74 -30.17 37.90
C LEU A 171 -14.21 -29.71 39.30
N GLY A 172 -15.51 -29.88 39.60
CA GLY A 172 -16.12 -29.39 40.83
C GLY A 172 -16.17 -27.85 40.92
N TRP A 173 -16.19 -27.16 39.79
CA TRP A 173 -16.29 -25.69 39.76
C TRP A 173 -17.74 -25.22 39.86
N HIS A 174 -17.94 -24.14 40.61
CA HIS A 174 -19.24 -23.50 40.80
C HIS A 174 -19.39 -22.27 39.89
N VAL A 175 -19.92 -22.47 38.68
CA VAL A 175 -20.13 -21.42 37.67
C VAL A 175 -21.61 -21.18 37.36
N GLU A 176 -22.49 -21.69 38.21
CA GLU A 176 -23.92 -21.38 38.19
C GLU A 176 -24.19 -19.90 38.48
N THR A 177 -25.37 -19.44 38.05
CA THR A 177 -25.82 -18.05 38.21
C THR A 177 -25.68 -17.53 39.64
N GLN A 178 -25.97 -18.35 40.66
CA GLN A 178 -25.86 -17.96 42.06
C GLN A 178 -24.42 -17.61 42.46
N SER A 179 -23.44 -18.43 42.05
CA SER A 179 -22.02 -18.21 42.32
C SER A 179 -21.53 -16.92 41.65
N LEU A 180 -21.92 -16.70 40.40
CA LEU A 180 -21.56 -15.49 39.64
C LEU A 180 -22.16 -14.22 40.24
N VAL A 181 -23.43 -14.26 40.63
CA VAL A 181 -24.11 -13.11 41.26
C VAL A 181 -23.49 -12.80 42.62
N ALA A 182 -23.15 -13.82 43.42
CA ALA A 182 -22.47 -13.62 44.70
C ALA A 182 -21.07 -13.02 44.50
N ALA A 183 -20.28 -13.55 43.57
CA ALA A 183 -18.94 -13.04 43.24
C ALA A 183 -19.00 -11.59 42.72
N PHE A 184 -19.93 -11.30 41.80
CA PHE A 184 -20.16 -9.94 41.30
C PHE A 184 -20.66 -9.00 42.41
N GLY A 185 -21.52 -9.49 43.29
CA GLY A 185 -22.07 -8.79 44.44
C GLY A 185 -21.01 -8.38 45.47
N ALA A 186 -19.93 -9.15 45.61
CA ALA A 186 -18.81 -8.84 46.50
C ALA A 186 -17.87 -7.74 45.99
N LEU A 187 -17.96 -7.36 44.70
CA LEU A 187 -17.08 -6.34 44.11
C LEU A 187 -17.38 -4.92 44.65
N PRO A 188 -16.36 -4.04 44.72
CA PRO A 188 -16.57 -2.63 45.02
C PRO A 188 -17.40 -1.96 43.92
N LEU A 189 -18.11 -0.89 44.27
CA LEU A 189 -19.07 -0.23 43.36
C LEU A 189 -18.42 0.20 42.03
N ALA A 190 -17.19 0.71 42.08
CA ALA A 190 -16.44 1.08 40.88
C ALA A 190 -16.16 -0.12 39.96
N ALA A 191 -15.80 -1.27 40.52
CA ALA A 191 -15.55 -2.48 39.74
C ALA A 191 -16.84 -3.05 39.13
N LYS A 192 -17.97 -2.99 39.86
CA LYS A 192 -19.29 -3.37 39.33
C LYS A 192 -19.66 -2.51 38.11
N GLY A 193 -19.53 -1.19 38.24
CA GLY A 193 -19.80 -0.25 37.16
C GLY A 193 -18.88 -0.47 35.96
N GLY A 194 -17.58 -0.62 36.22
CA GLY A 194 -16.58 -0.89 35.19
C GLY A 194 -16.85 -2.18 34.43
N LEU A 195 -17.19 -3.27 35.12
CA LEU A 195 -17.48 -4.55 34.48
C LEU A 195 -18.80 -4.52 33.70
N LYS A 196 -19.86 -3.90 34.24
CA LYS A 196 -21.12 -3.67 33.51
C LYS A 196 -20.85 -2.90 32.21
N PHE A 197 -20.09 -1.81 32.27
CA PHE A 197 -19.75 -1.00 31.11
C PHE A 197 -18.86 -1.76 30.11
N LEU A 198 -17.87 -2.52 30.61
CA LEU A 198 -16.95 -3.31 29.79
C LEU A 198 -17.67 -4.38 28.96
N VAL A 199 -18.79 -4.92 29.44
CA VAL A 199 -19.64 -5.86 28.68
C VAL A 199 -20.65 -5.11 27.83
N ALA A 200 -21.27 -4.04 28.34
CA ALA A 200 -22.30 -3.29 27.63
C ALA A 200 -21.77 -2.51 26.42
N TRP A 201 -20.57 -1.93 26.51
CA TRP A 201 -19.98 -1.14 25.42
C TRP A 201 -19.67 -1.95 24.15
N PRO A 202 -18.93 -3.07 24.19
CA PRO A 202 -18.70 -3.85 22.98
C PRO A 202 -20.01 -4.36 22.36
N PHE A 203 -21.01 -4.72 23.18
CA PHE A 203 -22.33 -5.13 22.70
C PHE A 203 -23.04 -4.00 21.95
N THR A 204 -23.21 -2.84 22.57
CA THR A 204 -23.90 -1.69 21.96
C THR A 204 -23.16 -1.15 20.75
N PHE A 205 -21.84 -1.09 20.79
CA PHE A 205 -21.01 -0.70 19.63
C PHE A 205 -21.21 -1.66 18.46
N HIS A 206 -21.11 -2.98 18.71
CA HIS A 206 -21.28 -3.98 17.67
C HIS A 206 -22.70 -3.94 17.08
N PHE A 207 -23.71 -3.74 17.92
CA PHE A 207 -25.11 -3.62 17.50
C PHE A 207 -25.34 -2.41 16.58
N PHE A 208 -24.99 -1.19 17.01
CA PHE A 208 -25.21 0.01 16.20
C PHE A 208 -24.36 0.04 14.93
N ASN A 209 -23.10 -0.40 15.01
CA ASN A 209 -22.28 -0.51 13.81
C ASN A 209 -22.77 -1.64 12.89
N GLY A 210 -23.34 -2.71 13.43
CA GLY A 210 -24.01 -3.77 12.68
C GLY A 210 -25.18 -3.23 11.85
N ILE A 211 -26.03 -2.38 12.44
CA ILE A 211 -27.09 -1.67 11.70
C ILE A 211 -26.50 -0.86 10.54
N ARG A 212 -25.41 -0.12 10.77
CA ARG A 212 -24.72 0.60 9.68
C ARG A 212 -24.20 -0.35 8.61
N HIS A 213 -23.63 -1.51 8.97
CA HIS A 213 -23.20 -2.50 7.99
C HIS A 213 -24.36 -3.02 7.15
N LEU A 214 -25.51 -3.30 7.75
CA LEU A 214 -26.72 -3.66 7.00
C LEU A 214 -27.16 -2.54 6.04
N THR A 215 -27.03 -1.27 6.43
CA THR A 215 -27.29 -0.15 5.49
C THR A 215 -26.29 -0.10 4.32
N TYR A 216 -25.04 -0.51 4.53
CA TYR A 216 -24.04 -0.64 3.47
C TYR A 216 -24.34 -1.84 2.56
N ASP A 217 -24.87 -2.93 3.09
CA ASP A 217 -25.32 -4.07 2.28
C ASP A 217 -26.50 -3.70 1.37
N LEU A 218 -27.33 -2.73 1.78
CA LEU A 218 -28.37 -2.11 0.95
C LEU A 218 -27.83 -1.06 -0.04
N ALA A 219 -26.52 -0.94 -0.16
CA ALA A 219 -25.80 0.01 -0.99
C ALA A 219 -26.07 1.50 -0.68
N MET A 220 -26.42 1.83 0.57
CA MET A 220 -26.74 3.20 1.00
C MET A 220 -25.60 3.83 1.82
N GLY A 221 -25.43 5.16 1.75
CA GLY A 221 -24.60 5.89 2.72
C GLY A 221 -23.08 5.88 2.46
N PHE A 222 -22.63 5.65 1.22
CA PHE A 222 -21.21 5.59 0.84
C PHE A 222 -20.54 6.94 0.56
N THR A 223 -21.27 8.06 0.66
CA THR A 223 -20.61 9.37 0.48
C THR A 223 -19.63 9.63 1.62
N LYS A 224 -18.46 10.20 1.32
CA LYS A 224 -17.44 10.54 2.34
C LYS A 224 -18.00 11.29 3.57
N PRO A 225 -18.81 12.37 3.43
CA PRO A 225 -19.35 13.06 4.59
C PRO A 225 -20.31 12.19 5.40
N GLN A 226 -21.11 11.33 4.76
CA GLN A 226 -21.98 10.40 5.48
C GLN A 226 -21.17 9.37 6.28
N ILE A 227 -20.10 8.82 5.71
CA ILE A 227 -19.24 7.86 6.41
C ILE A 227 -18.64 8.47 7.69
N VAL A 228 -18.14 9.71 7.61
CA VAL A 228 -17.59 10.42 8.77
C VAL A 228 -18.69 10.70 9.81
N LYS A 229 -19.85 11.21 9.37
CA LYS A 229 -21.00 11.48 10.25
C LYS A 229 -21.45 10.23 11.00
N TRP A 230 -21.66 9.12 10.28
CA TRP A 230 -22.09 7.85 10.86
C TRP A 230 -21.04 7.27 11.80
N GLY A 231 -19.75 7.47 11.53
CA GLY A 231 -18.68 7.11 12.45
C GLY A 231 -18.87 7.76 13.83
N TRP A 232 -19.06 9.08 13.88
CA TRP A 232 -19.30 9.79 15.14
C TRP A 232 -20.60 9.40 15.82
N ILE A 233 -21.66 9.18 15.05
CA ILE A 233 -22.95 8.71 15.59
C ILE A 233 -22.77 7.39 16.32
N ILE A 234 -22.13 6.39 15.71
CA ILE A 234 -21.91 5.07 16.31
C ILE A 234 -21.11 5.17 17.62
N TRP A 235 -20.02 5.93 17.62
CA TRP A 235 -19.22 6.14 18.83
C TRP A 235 -20.05 6.77 19.95
N SER A 236 -20.83 7.81 19.62
CA SER A 236 -21.63 8.52 20.60
C SER A 236 -22.78 7.67 21.13
N THR A 237 -23.56 7.03 20.25
CA THR A 237 -24.71 6.22 20.66
C THR A 237 -24.29 4.99 21.43
N SER A 238 -23.19 4.32 21.04
CA SER A 238 -22.69 3.16 21.78
C SER A 238 -22.23 3.53 23.19
N LEU A 239 -21.47 4.61 23.36
CA LEU A 239 -21.01 5.06 24.68
C LEU A 239 -22.18 5.46 25.59
N VAL A 240 -23.13 6.24 25.07
CA VAL A 240 -24.31 6.68 25.84
C VAL A 240 -25.20 5.50 26.22
N SER A 241 -25.49 4.59 25.27
CA SER A 241 -26.28 3.40 25.57
C SER A 241 -25.57 2.48 26.56
N ALA A 242 -24.26 2.27 26.44
CA ALA A 242 -23.49 1.46 27.38
C ALA A 242 -23.46 2.06 28.79
N ALA A 243 -23.30 3.38 28.90
CA ALA A 243 -23.38 4.07 30.18
C ALA A 243 -24.78 3.95 30.79
N GLY A 244 -25.84 4.10 29.99
CA GLY A 244 -27.22 3.86 30.43
C GLY A 244 -27.41 2.44 30.97
N LEU A 245 -27.00 1.42 30.22
CA LEU A 245 -27.08 0.01 30.66
C LEU A 245 -26.23 -0.28 31.90
N ALA A 246 -25.12 0.43 32.11
CA ALA A 246 -24.24 0.19 33.24
C ALA A 246 -24.72 0.87 34.54
N PHE A 247 -25.31 2.06 34.44
CA PHE A 247 -25.51 2.96 35.58
C PHE A 247 -26.95 3.43 35.81
N ALA A 248 -27.89 3.22 34.88
CA ALA A 248 -29.26 3.72 35.01
C ALA A 248 -30.22 2.80 35.80
N TRP A 249 -29.71 1.75 36.46
CA TRP A 249 -30.49 0.83 37.28
C TRP A 249 -29.66 0.16 38.39
#